data_AF-A0A5J4P410-F1
#
_entry.id   AF-A0A5J4P410-F1
#
_cell.length_a   1.000
_cell.length_b   1.000
_cell.length_c   1.000
_cell.angle_alpha   90.00
_cell.angle_beta   90.00
_cell.angle_gamma   90.00
#
_symmetry.space_group_name_H-M   'P 1'
#
loop_
_entity.id
_entity.type
_entity.pdbx_description
1 polymer ?
#
loop_
_entity_poly.entity_id
_entity_poly.type
_entity_poly.pdbx_seq_one_letter_code
_entity_poly.pdbx_strand_id
1 'polypeptide(L)' 'LVKERIICEYLSGSKTVQMLSEEYGVSRNAINHMVSRHKSKFSPTFEAKPIYGMSESPQVPHLLPSNV' A
#
# COMPACT_ATOMS: atom_id res chain seq x y z
N LEU A 1 4.87 -19.95 8.28
CA LEU A 1 6.30 -19.78 7.85
C LEU A 1 7.07 -18.93 8.88
N VAL A 2 8.39 -19.08 9.01
CA VAL A 2 9.22 -18.30 9.99
C VAL A 2 8.96 -16.78 9.89
N LYS A 3 8.80 -16.27 8.67
CA LYS A 3 8.50 -14.86 8.39
C LYS A 3 7.18 -14.39 9.02
N GLU A 4 6.12 -15.19 8.95
CA GLU A 4 4.81 -14.83 9.54
C GLU A 4 4.89 -14.79 11.06
N ARG A 5 5.63 -15.73 11.67
CA ARG A 5 5.81 -15.75 13.12
C ARG A 5 6.55 -14.50 13.61
N ILE A 6 7.63 -14.11 12.94
CA ILE A 6 8.37 -12.87 13.26
C ILE A 6 7.45 -11.65 13.17
N ILE A 7 6.61 -11.58 12.13
CA ILE A 7 5.67 -10.46 11.95
C ILE A 7 4.61 -10.45 13.06
N CYS A 8 4.01 -11.59 13.40
CA CYS A 8 3.01 -11.69 14.46
C CYS A 8 3.57 -11.30 15.83
N GLU A 9 4.75 -11.81 16.19
CA GLU A 9 5.42 -11.51 17.47
C GLU A 9 5.82 -10.04 17.60
N TYR A 10 6.19 -9.40 16.47
CA TYR A 10 6.46 -7.97 16.43
C TYR A 10 5.17 -7.15 16.55
N LEU A 11 4.13 -7.50 15.79
CA LEU A 11 2.85 -6.79 15.80
C LEU A 11 2.07 -6.98 17.10
N SER A 12 2.23 -8.10 17.80
CA SER A 12 1.68 -8.32 19.14
C SER A 12 2.40 -7.49 20.22
N GLY A 13 3.55 -6.89 19.89
CA GLY A 13 4.40 -6.18 20.85
C GLY A 13 5.12 -7.09 21.84
N SER A 14 5.07 -8.41 21.62
CA SER A 14 5.68 -9.41 22.52
C SER A 14 7.21 -9.38 22.45
N LYS A 15 7.76 -9.04 21.27
CA LYS A 15 9.21 -8.99 21.05
C LYS A 15 9.61 -7.76 20.24
N THR A 16 10.74 -7.17 20.59
CA THR A 16 11.33 -6.06 19.84
C THR A 16 12.05 -6.56 18.58
N VAL A 17 12.33 -5.66 17.64
CA VAL A 17 13.14 -5.98 16.43
C VAL A 17 14.51 -6.56 16.82
N GLN A 18 15.10 -6.10 17.93
CA GLN A 18 16.39 -6.60 18.40
C GLN A 18 16.31 -8.05 18.85
N MET A 19 15.34 -8.40 19.71
CA MET A 19 15.15 -9.77 20.20
C MET A 19 14.87 -10.74 19.04
N LEU A 20 14.02 -10.32 18.11
CA LEU A 20 13.71 -11.12 16.90
C LEU A 20 14.93 -11.27 15.98
N SER A 21 15.79 -10.25 15.92
CA SER A 21 17.02 -10.30 15.13
C SER A 21 18.00 -11.33 15.68
N GLU A 22 18.16 -11.35 17.00
CA GLU A 22 19.05 -12.27 17.71
C GLU A 22 18.51 -13.71 17.69
N GLU A 23 17.21 -13.90 17.93
CA GLU A 23 16.56 -15.22 18.00
C GLU A 23 16.51 -15.93 16.64
N TYR A 24 16.19 -15.20 15.58
CA TYR A 24 15.99 -15.78 14.25
C TYR A 24 17.20 -15.60 13.32
N GLY A 25 18.26 -14.90 13.77
CA GLY A 25 19.43 -14.60 12.94
C GLY A 25 19.12 -13.70 11.74
N VAL A 26 18.06 -12.90 11.83
CA VAL A 26 17.58 -12.03 10.75
C VAL A 26 18.01 -10.60 11.03
N SER A 27 18.44 -9.85 10.03
CA SER A 27 18.80 -8.43 10.24
C SER A 27 17.58 -7.58 10.61
N ARG A 28 17.81 -6.54 11.44
CA ARG A 28 16.76 -5.58 11.83
C ARG A 28 16.08 -4.93 10.62
N ASN A 29 16.85 -4.63 9.57
CA ASN A 29 16.33 -4.11 8.30
C ASN A 29 15.39 -5.12 7.63
N ALA A 30 15.78 -6.40 7.55
CA ALA A 30 14.89 -7.39 6.95
C ALA A 30 13.56 -7.52 7.71
N ILE A 31 13.59 -7.45 9.04
CA ILE A 31 12.37 -7.42 9.88
C ILE A 31 11.49 -6.21 9.54
N ASN A 32 12.06 -5.01 9.51
CA ASN A 32 11.32 -3.79 9.15
C ASN A 32 10.70 -3.89 7.75
N HIS A 33 11.43 -4.42 6.76
CA HIS A 33 10.91 -4.62 5.42
C HIS A 33 9.79 -5.68 5.36
N MET A 34 9.85 -6.72 6.20
CA MET A 34 8.79 -7.73 6.29
C MET A 34 7.51 -7.14 6.90
N VAL A 35 7.64 -6.41 8.00
CA VAL A 35 6.52 -5.75 8.69
C VAL A 35 5.89 -4.68 7.80
N SER A 36 6.70 -3.82 7.16
CA SER A 36 6.21 -2.77 6.27
C SER A 36 5.39 -3.34 5.11
N ARG A 37 5.88 -4.41 4.46
CA ARG A 37 5.13 -5.10 3.40
C ARG A 37 3.85 -5.74 3.90
N HIS A 38 3.85 -6.33 5.09
CA HIS A 38 2.66 -6.90 5.68
C HIS A 38 1.60 -5.82 5.98
N LYS A 39 2.01 -4.67 6.52
CA LYS A 39 1.12 -3.53 6.75
C LYS A 39 0.61 -2.93 5.45
N SER A 40 1.44 -2.84 4.40
CA SER A 40 1.03 -2.35 3.07
C SER A 40 0.05 -3.26 2.36
N LYS A 41 0.13 -4.59 2.56
CA LYS A 41 -0.85 -5.55 2.05
C LYS A 41 -2.21 -5.46 2.76
N PHE A 42 -2.20 -5.04 4.04
CA PHE A 42 -3.41 -4.92 4.87
C PHE A 42 -3.97 -3.50 4.93
N SER A 43 -3.18 -2.48 4.61
CA SER A 43 -3.76 -1.20 4.23
C SER A 43 -4.54 -1.49 2.96
N PRO A 44 -5.86 -1.22 2.90
CA PRO A 44 -6.50 -1.12 1.61
C PRO A 44 -5.67 -0.06 0.91
N THR A 45 -4.93 -0.47 -0.11
CA THR A 45 -4.41 0.48 -1.08
C THR A 45 -5.69 1.15 -1.53
N PHE A 46 -5.92 2.37 -1.05
CA PHE A 46 -6.91 3.26 -1.62
C PHE A 46 -6.65 3.15 -3.10
N GLU A 47 -7.55 2.43 -3.79
CA GLU A 47 -7.52 2.15 -5.21
C GLU A 47 -7.32 3.52 -5.85
N ALA A 48 -6.06 3.86 -6.12
CA ALA A 48 -5.70 5.06 -6.81
C ALA A 48 -6.21 4.77 -8.21
N LYS A 49 -7.43 5.26 -8.44
CA LYS A 49 -8.17 5.23 -9.69
C LYS A 49 -7.15 5.27 -10.83
N PRO A 50 -7.19 4.33 -11.80
CA PRO A 50 -6.35 4.48 -12.97
C PRO A 50 -6.69 5.85 -13.55
N ILE A 51 -5.71 6.75 -13.56
CA ILE A 51 -5.80 8.01 -14.29
C ILE A 51 -5.84 7.58 -15.75
N TYR A 52 -7.05 7.34 -16.26
CA TYR A 52 -7.28 7.33 -17.70
C TYR A 52 -6.86 8.71 -18.17
N GLY A 53 -5.77 8.72 -18.92
CA GLY A 53 -5.11 9.91 -19.43
C GLY A 53 -6.11 10.82 -20.12
N MET A 54 -5.88 12.12 -19.92
CA MET A 54 -6.36 13.17 -20.78
C MET A 54 -6.17 12.75 -22.25
N SER A 55 -7.26 12.61 -22.99
CA SER A 55 -7.26 12.87 -24.43
C SER A 55 -8.14 14.09 -24.66
N GLU A 56 -7.46 15.16 -25.05
CA GLU A 56 -7.92 16.46 -25.52
C GLU A 56 -9.35 16.53 -26.10
N SER A 57 -10.05 17.60 -25.73
CA SER A 57 -11.15 18.16 -26.51
C SER A 57 -10.65 18.78 -27.81
N PRO A 58 -11.43 18.69 -28.90
CA PRO A 58 -11.71 19.89 -29.69
C PRO A 58 -13.22 20.15 -29.81
N GLN A 59 -13.55 21.43 -29.80
CA GLN A 59 -14.89 22.02 -29.86
C GLN A 59 -15.64 21.66 -31.15
N VAL A 60 -16.97 21.53 -31.05
CA VAL A 60 -17.90 21.78 -32.17
C VAL A 60 -18.97 22.80 -31.75
N PRO A 61 -19.48 23.63 -32.68
CA PRO A 61 -20.03 24.95 -32.37
C PRO A 61 -21.49 24.91 -31.86
N HIS A 62 -21.83 25.97 -31.11
CA HIS A 62 -23.18 26.38 -30.70
C HIS A 62 -24.27 26.15 -31.75
N LEU A 63 -25.38 25.53 -31.35
CA LEU A 63 -26.70 25.77 -31.93
C LEU A 63 -27.62 26.33 -30.83
N LEU A 64 -28.25 27.45 -31.16
CA LEU A 64 -29.06 28.35 -30.34
C LEU A 64 -30.36 27.71 -29.80
N PRO A 65 -31.02 28.34 -28.79
CA PRO A 65 -32.13 27.72 -28.05
C PRO A 65 -33.39 27.57 -28.92
N SER A 66 -34.11 26.46 -28.71
CA SER A 66 -35.46 26.29 -29.25
C SER A 66 -36.44 27.06 -28.36
N ASN A 67 -37.03 28.12 -28.92
CA ASN A 67 -38.29 28.69 -28.45
C ASN A 67 -39.46 27.87 -29.01
N VAL A 68 -40.29 27.29 -28.15
CA VAL A 68 -41.77 27.29 -28.21
C VAL A 68 -42.33 26.80 -26.89
#